data_AF-A0A970Z0T7-F1
#
_entry.id   AF-A0A970Z0T7-F1
#
_cell.length_a   1.000
_cell.length_b   1.000
_cell.length_c   1.000
_cell.angle_alpha   90.00
_cell.angle_beta   90.00
_cell.angle_gamma   90.00
#
_symmetry.space_group_name_H-M   'P 1'
#
loop_
_entity.id
_entity.type
_entity.pdbx_description
1 polymer ?
#
loop_
_entity_poly.entity_id
_entity_poly.type
_entity_poly.pdbx_seq_one_letter_code
_entity_poly.pdbx_strand_id
1 'polypeptide(L)'
;GATITHRVLARLFEDRGVILDRTYQLNVGGNMDFKNMLERERLESKKISKTQSVTSNMSHDIGARNVHIGPSDYIQWLDDRKWAYVRLEGRAFGEVPLNLEYKLEVWDSPNSAGIIIDALRAAKIAKDRGIGGPVYSPASYFMKSPPIQARDEVARANVEAFIRGELPN
;
A
#
# COMPACT_ATOMS: atom_id res chain seq x y z
N GLY A 1 5.98 2.32 4.29
CA GLY A 1 6.64 1.55 3.20
C GLY A 1 6.31 2.09 1.81
N ALA A 2 6.69 1.38 0.75
CA ALA A 2 6.60 1.89 -0.63
C ALA A 2 5.17 2.07 -1.15
N THR A 3 4.30 1.09 -0.95
CA THR A 3 2.92 1.10 -1.46
C THR A 3 2.10 2.28 -0.91
N ILE A 4 2.17 2.56 0.40
CA ILE A 4 1.49 3.70 1.02
C ILE A 4 2.01 5.03 0.47
N THR A 5 3.33 5.20 0.37
CA THR A 5 3.94 6.44 -0.13
C THR A 5 3.54 6.69 -1.58
N HIS A 6 3.58 5.63 -2.40
CA HIS A 6 3.17 5.69 -3.79
C HIS A 6 1.70 6.10 -3.93
N ARG A 7 0.80 5.44 -3.19
CA ARG A 7 -0.62 5.76 -3.19
C ARG A 7 -0.92 7.19 -2.75
N VAL A 8 -0.26 7.68 -1.70
CA VAL A 8 -0.41 9.06 -1.20
C VAL A 8 0.03 10.07 -2.25
N LEU A 9 1.16 9.82 -2.93
CA LEU A 9 1.65 10.72 -3.98
C LEU A 9 0.77 10.69 -5.24
N ALA A 10 0.29 9.50 -5.65
CA ALA A 10 -0.65 9.37 -6.76
C ALA A 10 -1.95 10.15 -6.47
N ARG A 11 -2.42 10.08 -5.23
CA ARG A 11 -3.59 10.85 -4.82
C ARG A 11 -3.32 12.35 -4.77
N LEU A 12 -2.16 12.77 -4.26
CA LEU A 12 -1.77 14.17 -4.23
C LEU A 12 -1.69 14.76 -5.65
N PHE A 13 -1.25 13.98 -6.64
CA PHE A 13 -1.30 14.40 -8.05
C PHE A 13 -2.74 14.74 -8.46
N GLU A 14 -3.67 13.82 -8.25
CA GLU A 14 -5.09 14.05 -8.59
C GLU A 14 -5.70 15.22 -7.83
N ASP A 15 -5.45 15.33 -6.52
CA ASP A 15 -5.97 16.41 -5.68
C ASP A 15 -5.42 17.79 -6.10
N ARG A 16 -4.29 17.83 -6.80
CA ARG A 16 -3.71 19.05 -7.40
C ARG A 16 -4.05 19.23 -8.88
N GLY A 17 -4.97 18.43 -9.42
CA GLY A 17 -5.40 18.51 -10.82
C GLY A 17 -4.38 17.95 -11.82
N VAL A 18 -3.41 17.16 -11.35
CA VAL A 18 -2.46 16.44 -12.22
C VAL A 18 -3.10 15.11 -12.64
N ILE A 19 -3.15 14.88 -13.94
CA ILE A 19 -3.61 13.62 -14.52
C ILE A 19 -2.42 12.66 -14.52
N LEU A 20 -2.53 11.54 -13.80
CA LEU A 20 -1.51 10.49 -13.84
C LEU A 20 -1.64 9.72 -15.17
N ASP A 21 -0.54 9.53 -15.88
CA ASP A 21 -0.51 8.81 -17.16
C ASP A 21 0.13 7.43 -17.02
N ARG A 22 1.24 7.34 -16.27
CA ARG A 22 2.01 6.11 -16.07
C ARG A 22 2.63 6.05 -14.69
N THR A 23 2.77 4.85 -14.19
CA THR A 23 3.48 4.63 -12.93
C THR A 23 4.10 3.25 -12.83
N TYR A 24 5.23 3.18 -12.11
CA TYR A 24 5.77 1.92 -11.65
C TYR A 24 6.22 2.01 -10.19
N GLN A 25 6.26 0.84 -9.55
CA GLN A 25 6.95 0.61 -8.28
C GLN A 25 7.74 -0.70 -8.40
N LEU A 26 9.05 -0.56 -8.48
CA LEU A 26 10.01 -1.66 -8.53
C LEU A 26 10.55 -1.90 -7.13
N ASN A 27 10.34 -3.09 -6.57
CA ASN A 27 10.78 -3.42 -5.21
C ASN A 27 11.87 -4.49 -5.24
N VAL A 28 12.98 -4.25 -4.54
CA VAL A 28 14.09 -5.19 -4.41
C VAL A 28 14.44 -5.37 -2.93
N GLY A 29 14.80 -6.59 -2.53
CA GLY A 29 15.20 -6.89 -1.15
C GLY A 29 16.00 -8.18 -1.05
N GLY A 30 16.59 -8.45 0.12
CA GLY A 30 17.49 -9.59 0.34
C GLY A 30 16.94 -10.67 1.27
N ASN A 31 15.74 -10.49 1.82
CA ASN A 31 15.15 -11.45 2.74
C ASN A 31 14.44 -12.59 1.99
N MET A 32 14.01 -13.60 2.75
CA MET A 32 13.37 -14.79 2.19
C MET A 32 12.01 -14.50 1.55
N ASP A 33 11.29 -13.44 1.95
CA ASP A 33 10.05 -13.03 1.27
C ASP A 33 10.34 -12.59 -0.17
N PHE A 34 11.42 -11.84 -0.42
CA PHE A 34 11.86 -11.48 -1.77
C PHE A 34 12.38 -12.66 -2.57
N LYS A 35 13.13 -13.57 -1.94
CA LYS A 35 13.59 -14.80 -2.61
C LYS A 35 12.41 -15.66 -3.08
N ASN A 36 11.40 -15.82 -2.21
CA ASN A 36 10.17 -16.55 -2.53
C ASN A 36 9.35 -15.86 -3.63
N MET A 37 9.53 -14.56 -3.86
CA MET A 37 8.83 -13.82 -4.91
C MET A 37 9.45 -13.98 -6.31
N LEU A 38 10.64 -14.59 -6.45
CA LEU A 38 11.17 -14.94 -7.78
C LEU A 38 10.33 -16.04 -8.46
N GLU A 39 9.58 -16.83 -7.69
CA GLU A 39 8.65 -17.81 -8.22
C GLU A 39 7.42 -17.13 -8.83
N ARG A 40 7.38 -17.08 -10.17
CA ARG A 40 6.36 -16.34 -10.92
C ARG A 40 4.92 -16.78 -10.64
N GLU A 41 4.69 -18.04 -10.31
CA GLU A 41 3.35 -18.57 -9.99
C GLU A 41 2.76 -17.94 -8.71
N ARG A 42 3.61 -17.48 -7.78
CA ARG A 42 3.20 -16.83 -6.53
C ARG A 42 2.99 -15.32 -6.67
N LEU A 43 3.29 -14.76 -7.85
CA LEU A 43 3.24 -13.32 -8.09
C LEU A 43 1.84 -12.80 -8.39
N GLU A 44 0.94 -13.61 -8.95
CA GLU A 44 -0.37 -13.15 -9.43
C GLU A 44 -1.19 -12.49 -8.31
N SER A 45 -1.39 -13.18 -7.18
CA SER A 45 -2.16 -12.65 -6.06
C SER A 45 -1.55 -11.39 -5.45
N LYS A 46 -0.22 -11.32 -5.33
CA LYS A 46 0.48 -10.16 -4.76
C LYS A 46 0.54 -8.99 -5.74
N LYS A 47 0.63 -9.23 -7.05
CA LYS A 47 0.58 -8.20 -8.10
C LYS A 47 -0.80 -7.55 -8.13
N ILE A 48 -1.87 -8.35 -8.04
CA ILE A 48 -3.25 -7.87 -7.94
C ILE A 48 -3.42 -6.99 -6.70
N SER A 49 -3.05 -7.49 -5.51
CA SER A 49 -3.18 -6.74 -4.24
C SER A 49 -2.46 -5.39 -4.26
N LYS A 50 -1.20 -5.35 -4.74
CA LYS A 50 -0.44 -4.10 -4.77
C LYS A 50 -0.94 -3.14 -5.85
N THR A 51 -1.30 -3.65 -7.02
CA THR A 51 -1.88 -2.83 -8.09
C THR A 51 -3.18 -2.18 -7.62
N GLN A 52 -4.11 -3.00 -7.10
CA GLN A 52 -5.38 -2.52 -6.56
C GLN A 52 -5.20 -1.51 -5.43
N SER A 53 -4.20 -1.68 -4.57
CA SER A 53 -4.00 -0.73 -3.48
C SER A 53 -3.66 0.68 -3.97
N VAL A 54 -2.97 0.82 -5.11
CA VAL A 54 -2.66 2.14 -5.69
C VAL A 54 -3.81 2.64 -6.56
N THR A 55 -4.37 1.78 -7.42
CA THR A 55 -5.45 2.19 -8.34
C THR A 55 -6.79 2.44 -7.64
N SER A 56 -7.07 1.82 -6.48
CA SER A 56 -8.33 2.04 -5.74
C SER A 56 -8.49 3.46 -5.19
N ASN A 57 -7.40 4.22 -5.12
CA ASN A 57 -7.40 5.60 -4.65
C ASN A 57 -7.31 6.61 -5.81
N MET A 58 -7.25 6.12 -7.05
CA MET A 58 -7.31 6.94 -8.25
C MET A 58 -8.74 7.09 -8.74
N SER A 59 -9.05 8.26 -9.29
CA SER A 59 -10.35 8.62 -9.87
C SER A 59 -10.52 8.16 -11.33
N HIS A 60 -9.42 7.83 -12.02
CA HIS A 60 -9.43 7.44 -13.43
C HIS A 60 -8.60 6.17 -13.69
N ASP A 61 -9.07 5.35 -14.63
CA ASP A 61 -8.32 4.17 -15.09
C ASP A 61 -7.28 4.59 -16.13
N ILE A 62 -6.01 4.38 -15.81
CA ILE A 62 -4.88 4.68 -16.70
C ILE A 62 -4.51 3.49 -17.58
N GLY A 63 -5.22 2.37 -17.47
CA GLY A 63 -5.04 1.15 -18.25
C GLY A 63 -3.90 0.27 -17.72
N ALA A 64 -4.12 -1.05 -17.75
CA ALA A 64 -3.21 -2.04 -17.16
C ALA A 64 -1.76 -1.97 -17.68
N ARG A 65 -1.54 -1.53 -18.92
CA ARG A 65 -0.20 -1.39 -19.51
C ARG A 65 0.63 -0.26 -18.89
N ASN A 66 -0.03 0.71 -18.26
CA ASN A 66 0.58 1.93 -17.72
C ASN A 66 0.86 1.82 -16.21
N VAL A 67 0.53 0.68 -15.59
CA VAL A 67 0.75 0.40 -14.17
C VAL A 67 1.65 -0.82 -14.01
N HIS A 68 2.81 -0.64 -13.40
CA HIS A 68 3.72 -1.75 -13.11
C HIS A 68 4.12 -1.77 -11.64
N ILE A 69 3.44 -2.59 -10.82
CA ILE A 69 3.68 -2.67 -9.38
C ILE A 69 3.93 -4.12 -8.99
N GLY A 70 5.12 -4.41 -8.47
CA GLY A 70 5.49 -5.77 -8.11
C GLY A 70 6.85 -5.87 -7.42
N PRO A 71 7.18 -7.03 -6.84
CA PRO A 71 8.59 -7.34 -6.59
C PRO A 71 9.33 -7.44 -7.92
N SER A 72 10.55 -6.96 -7.92
CA SER A 72 11.37 -6.83 -9.12
C SER A 72 12.54 -7.78 -9.08
N ASP A 73 13.21 -7.92 -7.92
CA ASP A 73 14.36 -8.80 -7.81
C ASP A 73 14.68 -9.17 -6.35
N TYR A 74 15.60 -10.13 -6.20
CA TYR A 74 16.24 -10.53 -4.96
C TYR A 74 17.73 -10.20 -5.01
N ILE A 75 18.21 -9.41 -4.05
CA ILE A 75 19.62 -9.07 -3.90
C ILE A 75 20.07 -9.47 -2.51
N GLN A 76 20.82 -10.57 -2.42
CA GLN A 76 21.15 -11.23 -1.16
C GLN A 76 21.77 -10.30 -0.11
N TRP A 77 22.71 -9.43 -0.50
CA TRP A 77 23.42 -8.56 0.43
C TRP A 77 22.55 -7.42 1.01
N LEU A 78 21.32 -7.23 0.52
CA LEU A 78 20.39 -6.30 1.14
C LEU A 78 19.86 -6.80 2.48
N ASP A 79 19.96 -8.10 2.78
CA ASP A 79 19.36 -8.72 3.96
C ASP A 79 17.89 -8.27 4.12
N ASP A 80 17.48 -7.74 5.28
CA ASP A 80 16.11 -7.26 5.50
C ASP A 80 15.84 -5.83 4.94
N ARG A 81 16.84 -5.20 4.31
CA ARG A 81 16.62 -3.92 3.64
C ARG A 81 15.81 -4.14 2.37
N LYS A 82 14.83 -3.28 2.20
CA LYS A 82 14.00 -3.19 1.02
C LYS A 82 14.21 -1.84 0.36
N TRP A 83 14.52 -1.90 -0.92
CA TRP A 83 14.58 -0.75 -1.80
C TRP A 83 13.36 -0.73 -2.69
N ALA A 84 12.77 0.45 -2.84
CA ALA A 84 11.68 0.67 -3.78
C ALA A 84 11.98 1.89 -4.64
N TYR A 85 11.96 1.69 -5.96
CA TYR A 85 12.04 2.75 -6.95
C TYR A 85 10.63 3.00 -7.47
N VAL A 86 10.16 4.22 -7.31
CA VAL A 86 8.80 4.59 -7.66
C VAL A 86 8.84 5.77 -8.62
N ARG A 87 8.04 5.67 -9.68
CA ARG A 87 7.84 6.73 -10.65
C ARG A 87 6.37 7.04 -10.80
N LEU A 88 6.05 8.32 -10.82
CA LEU A 88 4.75 8.86 -11.20
C LEU A 88 4.96 9.83 -12.35
N GLU A 89 4.35 9.53 -13.49
CA GLU A 89 4.37 10.39 -14.67
C GLU A 89 2.96 10.88 -14.95
N GLY A 90 2.79 12.17 -15.19
CA GLY A 90 1.49 12.78 -15.45
C GLY A 90 1.58 14.12 -16.17
N ARG A 91 0.44 14.80 -16.30
CA ARG A 91 0.30 16.10 -16.95
C ARG A 91 -0.46 17.08 -16.06
N ALA A 92 0.03 18.31 -15.98
CA ALA A 92 -0.57 19.40 -15.24
C ALA A 92 -1.30 20.39 -16.18
N PHE A 93 -1.60 21.59 -15.65
CA PHE A 93 -2.22 22.67 -16.42
C PHE A 93 -1.49 22.94 -17.75
N GLY A 94 -2.26 23.07 -18.84
CA GLY A 94 -1.72 23.27 -20.17
C GLY A 94 -1.04 22.03 -20.78
N GLU A 95 -1.39 20.83 -20.29
CA GLU A 95 -0.80 19.56 -20.75
C GLU A 95 0.72 19.46 -20.52
N VAL A 96 1.24 20.27 -19.59
CA VAL A 96 2.67 20.30 -19.26
C VAL A 96 3.04 19.00 -18.55
N PRO A 97 4.04 18.25 -19.04
CA PRO A 97 4.42 16.98 -18.44
C PRO A 97 5.09 17.17 -17.08
N LEU A 98 4.78 16.26 -16.17
CA LEU A 98 5.37 16.12 -14.84
C LEU A 98 5.91 14.71 -14.66
N ASN A 99 7.09 14.61 -14.06
CA ASN A 99 7.69 13.35 -13.69
C ASN A 99 8.25 13.44 -12.28
N LEU A 100 7.86 12.51 -11.43
CA LEU A 100 8.40 12.35 -10.08
C LEU A 100 8.97 10.95 -9.95
N GLU A 101 10.25 10.88 -9.58
CA GLU A 101 10.94 9.63 -9.25
C GLU A 101 11.52 9.74 -7.85
N TYR A 102 11.38 8.68 -7.06
CA TYR A 102 12.02 8.59 -5.76
C TYR A 102 12.46 7.16 -5.44
N LYS A 103 13.52 7.06 -4.63
CA LYS A 103 13.97 5.82 -4.00
C LYS A 103 13.57 5.86 -2.53
N LEU A 104 12.84 4.84 -2.08
CA LEU A 104 12.59 4.59 -0.67
C LEU A 104 13.41 3.39 -0.21
N GLU A 105 14.12 3.56 0.90
CA GLU A 105 14.82 2.49 1.61
C GLU A 105 14.25 2.33 3.00
N VAL A 106 13.89 1.10 3.37
CA VAL A 106 13.37 0.75 4.68
C VAL A 106 13.88 -0.63 5.10
N TRP A 107 13.87 -0.89 6.40
CA TRP A 107 13.92 -2.25 6.93
C TRP A 107 12.51 -2.85 6.89
N ASP A 108 12.32 -3.94 6.15
CA ASP A 108 10.98 -4.45 5.82
C ASP A 108 10.29 -5.08 7.04
N SER A 109 11.04 -5.87 7.82
CA SER A 109 10.49 -6.57 8.99
C SER A 109 10.07 -5.60 10.11
N PRO A 110 10.92 -4.66 10.58
CA PRO A 110 10.51 -3.67 11.58
C PRO A 110 9.36 -2.77 11.11
N ASN A 111 9.35 -2.39 9.82
CA ASN A 111 8.28 -1.57 9.25
C ASN A 111 6.91 -2.31 9.22
N SER A 112 6.91 -3.65 9.20
CA SER A 112 5.69 -4.46 9.31
C SER A 112 5.33 -4.77 10.76
N ALA A 113 6.32 -5.03 11.62
CA ALA A 113 6.12 -5.48 12.99
C ALA A 113 5.23 -4.53 13.82
N GLY A 114 5.44 -3.21 13.70
CA GLY A 114 4.60 -2.22 14.40
C GLY A 114 3.12 -2.33 14.02
N ILE A 115 2.81 -2.49 12.74
CA ILE A 115 1.43 -2.63 12.24
C ILE A 115 0.79 -3.93 12.76
N ILE A 116 1.56 -5.01 12.85
CA ILE A 116 1.05 -6.29 13.38
C ILE A 116 0.75 -6.20 14.88
N ILE A 117 1.57 -5.48 15.66
CA ILE A 117 1.30 -5.22 17.08
C ILE A 117 -0.02 -4.44 17.21
N ASP A 118 -0.23 -3.43 16.39
CA ASP A 118 -1.46 -2.63 16.40
C ASP A 118 -2.69 -3.47 16.04
N ALA A 119 -2.57 -4.30 15.01
CA ALA A 119 -3.62 -5.24 14.61
C ALA A 119 -3.95 -6.24 15.73
N LEU A 120 -2.95 -6.77 16.44
CA LEU A 120 -3.15 -7.66 17.59
C LEU A 120 -3.90 -6.96 18.73
N ARG A 121 -3.54 -5.71 19.03
CA ARG A 121 -4.23 -4.90 20.05
C ARG A 121 -5.69 -4.63 19.66
N ALA A 122 -5.94 -4.30 18.40
CA ALA A 122 -7.29 -4.13 17.89
C ALA A 122 -8.10 -5.44 17.94
N ALA A 123 -7.49 -6.58 17.62
CA ALA A 123 -8.12 -7.89 17.75
C ALA A 123 -8.46 -8.23 19.21
N LYS A 124 -7.61 -7.84 20.17
CA LYS A 124 -7.91 -8.00 21.60
C LYS A 124 -9.12 -7.16 22.02
N ILE A 125 -9.20 -5.90 21.59
CA ILE A 125 -10.36 -5.03 21.83
C ILE A 125 -11.64 -5.67 21.24
N ALA A 126 -11.58 -6.16 20.00
CA ALA A 126 -12.70 -6.83 19.35
C ALA A 126 -13.17 -8.04 20.14
N LYS A 127 -12.23 -8.89 20.58
CA LYS A 127 -12.50 -10.06 21.42
C LYS A 127 -13.18 -9.67 22.74
N ASP A 128 -12.67 -8.64 23.42
CA ASP A 128 -13.22 -8.19 24.70
C ASP A 128 -14.64 -7.63 24.57
N ARG A 129 -14.99 -7.10 23.40
CA ARG A 129 -16.33 -6.61 23.06
C ARG A 129 -17.25 -7.68 22.45
N GLY A 130 -16.78 -8.92 22.32
CA GLY A 130 -17.56 -10.01 21.72
C GLY A 130 -17.79 -9.87 20.21
N ILE A 131 -16.96 -9.08 19.51
CA ILE A 131 -17.05 -8.89 18.06
C ILE A 131 -16.39 -10.08 17.36
N GLY A 132 -17.17 -10.79 16.53
CA GLY A 132 -16.72 -11.90 15.70
C GLY A 132 -16.60 -11.52 14.22
N GLY A 133 -15.86 -12.32 13.45
CA GLY A 133 -15.63 -12.07 12.03
C GLY A 133 -14.57 -10.98 11.75
N PRO A 134 -14.52 -10.45 10.52
CA PRO A 134 -13.59 -9.38 10.15
C PRO A 134 -13.83 -8.11 10.96
N VAL A 135 -12.76 -7.54 11.53
CA VAL A 135 -12.80 -6.23 12.20
C VAL A 135 -12.52 -5.14 11.16
N TYR A 136 -13.57 -4.58 10.56
CA TYR A 136 -13.48 -3.78 9.34
C TYR A 136 -12.68 -2.49 9.53
N SER A 137 -12.90 -1.75 10.61
CA SER A 137 -12.19 -0.50 10.87
C SER A 137 -10.66 -0.71 10.95
N PRO A 138 -10.13 -1.57 11.84
CA PRO A 138 -8.71 -1.97 11.84
C PRO A 138 -8.20 -2.54 10.52
N ALA A 139 -8.96 -3.43 9.89
CA ALA A 139 -8.54 -4.05 8.64
C ALA A 139 -8.31 -3.00 7.55
N SER A 140 -9.21 -2.02 7.43
CA SER A 140 -9.16 -0.97 6.41
C SER A 140 -7.90 -0.10 6.49
N TYR A 141 -7.30 0.04 7.68
CA TYR A 141 -6.11 0.86 7.90
C TYR A 141 -4.80 0.05 7.93
N PHE A 142 -4.82 -1.15 8.52
CA PHE A 142 -3.60 -1.95 8.71
C PHE A 142 -3.27 -2.87 7.53
N MET A 143 -4.26 -3.25 6.72
CA MET A 143 -4.10 -4.24 5.65
C MET A 143 -4.04 -3.57 4.27
N LYS A 144 -3.27 -4.14 3.35
CA LYS A 144 -3.16 -3.63 1.96
C LYS A 144 -4.39 -3.91 1.10
N SER A 145 -5.11 -4.99 1.43
CA SER A 145 -6.31 -5.43 0.71
C SER A 145 -7.38 -5.81 1.74
N PRO A 146 -7.95 -4.83 2.45
CA PRO A 146 -9.04 -5.08 3.38
C PRO A 146 -10.30 -5.56 2.64
N PRO A 147 -11.22 -6.26 3.34
CA PRO A 147 -12.53 -6.61 2.79
C PRO A 147 -13.34 -5.39 2.35
N ILE A 148 -13.21 -4.28 3.07
CA ILE A 148 -13.82 -2.99 2.75
C ILE A 148 -12.70 -1.97 2.58
N GLN A 149 -12.57 -1.44 1.37
CA GLN A 149 -11.61 -0.39 1.07
C GLN A 149 -12.12 0.94 1.63
N ALA A 150 -11.24 1.69 2.27
CA ALA A 150 -11.50 3.06 2.70
C ALA A 150 -10.31 3.94 2.36
N ARG A 151 -10.55 5.24 2.19
CA ARG A 151 -9.47 6.23 2.07
C ARG A 151 -8.69 6.27 3.38
N ASP A 152 -7.39 6.53 3.31
CA ASP A 152 -6.51 6.43 4.49
C ASP A 152 -6.93 7.32 5.67
N GLU A 153 -7.39 8.53 5.38
CA GLU A 153 -7.87 9.46 6.39
C GLU A 153 -9.12 8.92 7.10
N VAL A 154 -10.04 8.31 6.33
CA VAL A 154 -11.26 7.69 6.84
C VAL A 154 -10.92 6.42 7.62
N ALA A 155 -10.05 5.57 7.07
CA ALA A 155 -9.59 4.35 7.72
C ALA A 155 -8.92 4.64 9.07
N ARG A 156 -8.08 5.68 9.14
CA ARG A 156 -7.47 6.13 10.39
C ARG A 156 -8.50 6.62 11.39
N ALA A 157 -9.43 7.48 10.96
CA ALA A 157 -10.49 7.99 11.83
C ALA A 157 -11.37 6.85 12.38
N ASN A 158 -11.70 5.88 11.54
CA ASN A 158 -12.48 4.71 11.91
C ASN A 158 -11.75 3.83 12.93
N VAL A 159 -10.44 3.60 12.77
CA VAL A 159 -9.63 2.88 13.76
C VAL A 159 -9.64 3.59 15.11
N GLU A 160 -9.46 4.90 15.11
CA GLU A 160 -9.46 5.70 16.35
C GLU A 160 -10.83 5.66 17.05
N ALA A 161 -11.92 5.81 16.29
CA ALA A 161 -13.28 5.69 16.80
C ALA A 161 -13.59 4.26 17.29
N PHE A 162 -13.11 3.23 16.59
CA PHE A 162 -13.18 1.84 17.06
C PHE A 162 -12.45 1.67 18.39
N ILE A 163 -11.23 2.18 18.52
CA ILE A 163 -10.46 2.10 19.78
C ILE A 163 -11.22 2.77 20.92
N ARG A 164 -11.82 3.96 20.69
CA ARG A 164 -12.64 4.68 21.68
C ARG A 164 -14.00 4.03 21.98
N GLY A 165 -14.47 3.09 21.14
CA GLY A 165 -15.77 2.45 21.31
C GLY A 165 -16.94 3.25 20.72
N GLU A 166 -16.66 4.23 19.88
CA GLU A 166 -17.65 5.04 19.16
C GLU A 166 -18.15 4.32 17.90
N LEU A 167 -17.37 3.37 17.37
CA LEU A 167 -17.76 2.50 16.27
C LEU A 167 -17.80 1.03 16.70
N PRO A 168 -18.87 0.29 16.33
CA PRO A 168 -19.03 -1.11 16.71
C PRO A 168 -18.14 -2.07 15.92
N ASN A 169 -17.78 -1.77 14.66
CA ASN A 169 -16.88 -2.57 13.81
C ASN A 169 -16.25 -1.71 12.71
#